data_AF-A0A6L6XU07-F1
#
_entry.id   AF-A0A6L6XU07-F1
#
_cell.length_a   1.000
_cell.length_b   1.000
_cell.length_c   1.000
_cell.angle_alpha   90.00
_cell.angle_beta   90.00
_cell.angle_gamma   90.00
#
_symmetry.space_group_name_H-M   'P 1'
#
loop_
_entity.id
_entity.type
_entity.pdbx_description
1 polymer ?
#
loop_
_entity_poly.entity_id
_entity_poly.type
_entity_poly.pdbx_seq_one_letter_code
_entity_poly.pdbx_strand_id
1 'polypeptide(L)' 'MLRTHPIRVLAVVAAVAAGLFVLSAPGADETSGAWYYISAFGWFGFLIAMLILVVLAVAAAVMAVGRRRGSV' A
#
# COMPACT_ATOMS: atom_id res chain seq x y z
N MET A 1 -7.29 1.20 -15.40
CA MET A 1 -5.82 1.37 -15.25
C MET A 1 -5.12 0.10 -14.76
N LEU A 2 -5.66 -0.61 -13.77
CA LEU A 2 -5.06 -1.86 -13.24
C LEU A 2 -4.88 -2.98 -14.29
N ARG A 3 -5.76 -3.07 -15.30
CA ARG A 3 -5.67 -4.06 -16.38
C ARG A 3 -4.55 -3.78 -17.38
N THR A 4 -4.11 -2.53 -17.50
CA THR A 4 -3.15 -2.08 -18.53
C THR A 4 -1.70 -2.03 -17.99
N HIS A 5 -1.51 -1.56 -16.75
CA HIS A 5 -0.19 -1.49 -16.11
C HIS A 5 -0.22 -1.94 -14.64
N PRO A 6 -0.51 -3.23 -14.36
CA PRO A 6 -0.67 -3.73 -12.99
C PRO A 6 0.57 -3.49 -12.12
N ILE A 7 1.78 -3.65 -12.69
CA ILE A 7 3.05 -3.45 -11.98
C ILE A 7 3.23 -1.99 -11.56
N ARG A 8 2.89 -1.03 -12.45
CA ARG A 8 3.03 0.40 -12.16
C ARG A 8 2.11 0.83 -11.02
N VAL A 9 0.88 0.32 -10.99
CA VAL A 9 -0.06 0.62 -9.89
C VAL A 9 0.46 0.04 -8.57
N LEU A 10 0.93 -1.21 -8.57
CA LEU A 10 1.54 -1.82 -7.37
C LEU A 10 2.75 -1.03 -6.88
N ALA A 11 3.63 -0.59 -7.79
CA ALA A 11 4.81 0.19 -7.43
C ALA A 11 4.45 1.56 -6.82
N VAL A 12 3.45 2.25 -7.38
CA VAL A 12 2.97 3.53 -6.83
C VAL A 12 2.37 3.34 -5.44
N VAL A 13 1.51 2.33 -5.26
CA VAL A 13 0.92 2.05 -3.94
C VAL A 13 1.99 1.67 -2.92
N ALA A 14 3.00 0.89 -3.33
CA ALA A 14 4.14 0.54 -2.48
C ALA A 14 4.92 1.78 -2.03
N ALA A 15 5.17 2.71 -2.96
CA ALA A 15 5.87 3.97 -2.65
C ALA A 15 5.07 4.85 -1.68
N VAL A 16 3.74 4.94 -1.87
CA VAL A 16 2.86 5.67 -0.95
C VAL A 16 2.86 5.02 0.44
N ALA A 17 2.75 3.70 0.52
CA ALA A 17 2.82 2.97 1.78
C ALA A 17 4.15 3.23 2.51
N ALA A 18 5.28 3.16 1.79
CA ALA A 18 6.59 3.46 2.35
C ALA A 18 6.69 4.91 2.87
N GLY A 19 6.16 5.88 2.12
CA GLY A 19 6.14 7.28 2.54
C GLY A 19 5.30 7.50 3.81
N LEU A 20 4.13 6.86 3.90
CA LEU A 20 3.26 6.94 5.08
C LEU A 20 3.89 6.27 6.31
N PHE A 21 4.61 5.17 6.12
CA PHE A 21 5.36 4.52 7.19
C PHE A 21 6.51 5.39 7.70
N VAL A 22 7.27 6.02 6.80
CA VAL A 22 8.32 6.96 7.18
C VAL A 22 7.73 8.17 7.92
N LEU A 23 6.59 8.68 7.46
CA LEU A 23 5.87 9.77 8.11
C LEU A 23 5.34 9.38 9.50
N SER A 24 5.12 8.10 9.79
CA SER A 24 4.63 7.65 11.08
C SER A 24 5.72 7.53 12.15
N ALA A 25 6.99 7.52 11.76
CA ALA A 25 8.11 7.32 12.68
C ALA A 25 8.40 8.51 13.65
N PRO A 26 8.33 9.79 13.24
CA PRO A 26 8.82 10.91 14.05
C PRO A 26 8.09 11.15 15.37
N GLY A 27 6.79 10.85 15.45
CA GLY A 27 5.97 11.05 16.64
C GLY A 27 5.54 9.74 17.31
N ALA A 28 6.30 8.65 17.13
CA ALA A 28 5.99 7.35 17.71
C ALA A 28 6.03 7.34 19.25
N ASP A 29 6.92 8.14 19.84
CA ASP A 29 7.10 8.25 21.29
C ASP A 29 6.33 9.44 21.90
N GLU A 30 5.68 10.25 21.06
CA GLU A 30 4.91 11.40 21.53
C GLU A 30 3.53 10.95 22.03
N THR A 31 3.14 11.42 23.22
CA THR A 31 1.81 11.15 23.80
C THR A 31 0.83 12.31 23.62
N SER A 32 1.32 13.46 23.15
CA SER A 32 0.53 14.67 22.86
C SER A 32 1.31 15.61 21.93
N GLY A 33 0.60 16.43 21.16
CA GLY A 33 1.21 17.40 20.23
C GLY A 33 0.80 17.19 18.78
N ALA A 34 1.18 18.14 17.91
CA ALA A 34 0.86 18.06 16.49
C ALA A 34 1.53 16.87 15.79
N TRP A 35 2.74 16.51 16.22
CA TRP A 35 3.53 15.43 15.65
C TRP A 35 2.96 14.04 15.99
N TYR A 36 2.39 13.85 17.19
CA TYR A 36 1.56 12.68 17.51
C TYR A 36 0.44 12.45 16.48
N TYR A 37 -0.37 13.47 16.18
CA TYR A 37 -1.47 13.33 15.22
C TYR A 37 -0.97 13.05 13.80
N ILE A 38 0.07 13.75 13.34
CA ILE A 38 0.68 13.52 12.02
C ILE A 38 1.19 12.08 11.91
N SER A 39 1.84 11.59 12.96
CA SER A 39 2.38 10.24 13.01
C SER A 39 1.29 9.18 13.05
N ALA A 40 0.21 9.44 13.79
CA ALA A 40 -0.99 8.60 13.79
C ALA A 40 -1.62 8.55 12.39
N PHE A 41 -1.75 9.68 11.69
CA PHE A 41 -2.24 9.72 10.31
C PHE A 41 -1.32 8.94 9.36
N GLY A 42 0.00 9.07 9.50
CA GLY A 42 0.98 8.27 8.78
C GLY A 42 0.77 6.76 9.02
N TRP A 43 0.57 6.36 10.28
CA TRP A 43 0.38 4.96 10.67
C TRP A 43 -0.91 4.37 10.10
N PHE A 44 -2.06 5.01 10.34
CA PHE A 44 -3.34 4.55 9.81
C PHE A 44 -3.37 4.56 8.28
N GLY A 45 -2.79 5.60 7.67
CA GLY A 45 -2.62 5.68 6.22
C GLY A 45 -1.76 4.53 5.68
N PHE A 46 -0.65 4.20 6.35
CA PHE A 46 0.21 3.08 6.00
C PHE A 46 -0.58 1.76 6.05
N LEU A 47 -1.33 1.49 7.12
CA LEU A 47 -2.12 0.26 7.24
C LEU A 47 -3.14 0.12 6.11
N ILE A 48 -3.84 1.20 5.77
CA ILE A 48 -4.80 1.22 4.65
C ILE A 48 -4.07 0.98 3.33
N ALA A 49 -2.96 1.67 3.07
CA ALA A 49 -2.18 1.52 1.85
C ALA A 49 -1.61 0.09 1.71
N MET A 50 -1.17 -0.52 2.82
CA MET A 50 -0.68 -1.89 2.84
C MET A 50 -1.81 -2.88 2.53
N LEU A 51 -2.99 -2.70 3.13
CA LEU A 51 -4.15 -3.55 2.84
C LEU A 51 -4.53 -3.47 1.36
N ILE A 52 -4.58 -2.26 0.79
CA ILE A 52 -4.84 -2.06 -0.64
C ILE A 52 -3.77 -2.78 -1.48
N LEU A 53 -2.48 -2.63 -1.13
CA LEU A 53 -1.39 -3.29 -1.84
C LEU A 53 -1.55 -4.81 -1.85
N VAL A 54 -1.87 -5.41 -0.69
CA VAL A 54 -2.11 -6.86 -0.56
C VAL A 54 -3.28 -7.29 -1.46
N VAL A 55 -4.42 -6.59 -1.39
CA VAL A 55 -5.60 -6.91 -2.22
C VAL A 55 -5.26 -6.82 -3.71
N LEU A 56 -4.55 -5.77 -4.13
CA LEU A 56 -4.14 -5.60 -5.53
C LEU A 56 -3.14 -6.67 -5.97
N ALA A 57 -2.20 -7.06 -5.12
CA ALA A 57 -1.24 -8.11 -5.41
C ALA A 57 -1.93 -9.47 -5.58
N VAL A 58 -2.87 -9.80 -4.68
CA VAL A 58 -3.68 -11.02 -4.78
C VAL A 58 -4.52 -11.01 -6.06
N ALA A 59 -5.22 -9.90 -6.35
CA ALA A 59 -5.99 -9.77 -7.58
C ALA A 59 -5.13 -9.95 -8.83
N ALA A 60 -3.93 -9.35 -8.85
CA ALA A 60 -2.98 -9.49 -9.95
C ALA A 60 -2.49 -10.94 -10.11
N ALA A 61 -2.21 -11.63 -9.00
CA ALA A 61 -1.80 -13.03 -9.00
C ALA A 61 -2.92 -13.94 -9.55
N VAL A 62 -4.16 -13.76 -9.09
CA VAL A 62 -5.34 -14.51 -9.58
C VAL A 62 -5.54 -14.28 -11.08
N MET A 63 -5.49 -13.02 -11.54
CA MET A 63 -5.59 -12.68 -12.96
C MET A 63 -4.44 -13.23 -13.81
N ALA A 64 -3.23 -13.37 -13.24
CA ALA A 64 -2.10 -13.97 -13.93
C ALA A 64 -2.27 -15.50 -14.08
N VAL A 65 -2.74 -16.18 -13.03
CA VAL A 65 -3.01 -17.62 -13.05
C VAL A 65 -4.16 -17.96 -14.02
N GLY A 66 -5.25 -17.19 -14.00
CA GLY A 66 -6.38 -17.39 -14.91
C GLY A 66 -5.98 -17.25 -16.38
N ARG A 67 -5.13 -16.27 -16.72
CA ARG A 67 -4.61 -16.11 -18.09
C ARG A 67 -3.77 -17.30 -18.56
N ARG A 68 -2.95 -17.90 -17.68
CA ARG A 68 -2.13 -19.06 -18.03
C ARG A 68 -2.95 -20.32 -18.31
N ARG A 69 -4.13 -20.46 -17.68
CA ARG A 69 -5.03 -21.62 -17.88
C ARG A 69 -5.85 -21.56 -19.16
N GLY A 70 -6.12 -20.38 -19.71
CA GLY A 70 -6.84 -20.22 -20.97
C GLY A 70 -5.97 -20.34 -22.23
N SER A 71 -4.67 -20.57 -22.08
CA SER A 71 -3.69 -20.71 -23.17
C SER A 71 -3.16 -22.15 -23.32
N VAL A 72 -3.80 -23.12 -22.65
CA VAL A 72 -3.52 -24.56 -22.73
C VAL A 72 -4.69 -25.24 -23.42
#